data_AF-A0A9X2FE45-F1
#
_entry.id   AF-A0A9X2FE45-F1
#
_cell.length_a   1.000
_cell.length_b   1.000
_cell.length_c   1.000
_cell.angle_alpha   90.00
_cell.angle_beta   90.00
_cell.angle_gamma   90.00
#
_symmetry.space_group_name_H-M   'P 1'
#
loop_
_entity.id
_entity.type
_entity.pdbx_description
1 polymer ?
#
loop_
_entity_poly.entity_id
_entity_poly.type
_entity_poly.pdbx_seq_one_letter_code
_entity_poly.pdbx_strand_id
1 'polypeptide(L)'
;MTRQYLTALVAVVAVIVLPATVRAGMIEISMAGTSLTYSDPTPDGAGSGSLTDSGTPTDALSSLTVVEDSNTLGVLVDPAPSLAYDLEVTDIPSIELPGPNGTTAVTAPAGGSFELLVDGSSALALDLESVNVVYSRVNSSFFDIRFMFVGTVGAISSQDLPFGVQIGEPVSLTFNVQQTATPTNDGTYLTSYVGNGTGVISSERVPEPSSLLLIGMCSVAGLAITRGLKRS
;
A
#
# COMPACT_ATOMS: atom_id res chain seq x y z
N MET A 1 58.12 -11.46 -4.56
CA MET A 1 56.94 -12.01 -5.28
C MET A 1 55.78 -12.42 -4.37
N THR A 2 55.99 -12.97 -3.18
CA THR A 2 54.90 -13.51 -2.32
C THR A 2 53.91 -12.49 -1.73
N ARG A 3 54.30 -11.22 -1.54
CA ARG A 3 53.41 -10.20 -0.94
C ARG A 3 52.33 -9.65 -1.87
N GLN A 4 52.58 -9.57 -3.19
CA GLN A 4 51.64 -9.00 -4.16
C GLN A 4 50.44 -9.92 -4.45
N TYR A 5 50.66 -11.25 -4.46
CA TYR A 5 49.58 -12.22 -4.60
C TYR A 5 48.67 -12.26 -3.37
N LEU A 6 49.22 -12.02 -2.18
CA LEU A 6 48.46 -12.00 -0.93
C LEU A 6 47.47 -10.82 -0.89
N THR A 7 47.89 -9.62 -1.29
CA THR A 7 46.99 -8.44 -1.34
C THR A 7 45.92 -8.54 -2.42
N ALA A 8 46.26 -9.08 -3.59
CA ALA A 8 45.28 -9.31 -4.65
C ALA A 8 44.23 -10.36 -4.24
N LEU A 9 44.65 -11.43 -3.54
CA LEU A 9 43.74 -12.45 -3.02
C LEU A 9 42.80 -11.88 -1.95
N VAL A 10 43.31 -11.07 -1.02
CA VAL A 10 42.50 -10.42 0.03
C VAL A 10 41.46 -9.46 -0.56
N ALA A 11 41.84 -8.68 -1.58
CA ALA A 11 40.92 -7.77 -2.26
C ALA A 11 39.81 -8.50 -3.02
N VAL A 12 40.12 -9.63 -3.67
CA VAL A 12 39.12 -10.45 -4.39
C VAL A 12 38.20 -11.19 -3.41
N VAL A 13 38.73 -11.71 -2.30
CA VAL A 13 37.93 -12.39 -1.26
C VAL A 13 37.01 -11.39 -0.54
N ALA A 14 37.45 -10.16 -0.28
CA ALA A 14 36.60 -9.12 0.32
C ALA A 14 35.39 -8.72 -0.56
N VAL A 15 35.51 -8.83 -1.89
CA VAL A 15 34.41 -8.53 -2.83
C VAL A 15 33.45 -9.72 -2.99
N ILE A 16 33.91 -10.96 -2.78
CA ILE A 16 33.08 -12.16 -2.96
C ILE A 16 32.32 -12.56 -1.67
N VAL A 17 32.82 -12.18 -0.49
CA VAL A 17 32.30 -12.70 0.81
C VAL A 17 31.12 -11.90 1.40
N LEU A 18 30.70 -10.78 0.80
CA LEU A 18 29.55 -10.03 1.31
C LEU A 18 28.45 -9.84 0.26
N PRO A 19 27.78 -10.92 -0.22
CA PRO A 19 26.38 -10.77 -0.54
C PRO A 19 25.65 -10.61 0.80
N ALA A 20 25.72 -9.42 1.39
CA ALA A 20 24.65 -9.05 2.31
C ALA A 20 23.40 -9.10 1.44
N THR A 21 22.53 -10.10 1.66
CA THR A 21 21.17 -10.07 1.13
C THR A 21 20.59 -8.74 1.60
N VAL A 22 20.60 -7.75 0.71
CA VAL A 22 19.85 -6.51 0.88
C VAL A 22 18.42 -6.95 0.77
N ARG A 23 17.85 -7.31 1.92
CA ARG A 23 16.42 -7.52 2.03
C ARG A 23 15.84 -6.11 2.00
N ALA A 24 15.03 -5.81 0.99
CA ALA A 24 14.21 -4.61 1.00
C ALA A 24 13.40 -4.64 2.30
N GLY A 25 13.51 -3.60 3.12
CA GLY A 25 12.69 -3.46 4.31
C GLY A 25 11.21 -3.38 3.92
N MET A 26 10.31 -3.83 4.78
CA MET A 26 8.88 -3.65 4.55
C MET A 26 8.44 -2.30 5.10
N ILE A 27 7.83 -1.48 4.25
CA ILE A 27 7.14 -0.25 4.66
C ILE A 27 5.67 -0.57 4.87
N GLU A 28 5.14 -0.10 5.99
CA GLU A 28 3.72 -0.12 6.31
C GLU A 28 3.24 1.30 6.65
N ILE A 29 2.21 1.76 5.97
CA ILE A 29 1.54 3.03 6.22
C ILE A 29 0.15 2.70 6.76
N SER A 30 -0.04 2.92 8.06
CA SER A 30 -1.32 2.73 8.74
C SER A 30 -2.12 4.03 8.76
N MET A 31 -3.37 3.98 8.32
CA MET A 31 -4.31 5.09 8.26
C MET A 31 -5.47 4.83 9.22
N ALA A 32 -5.84 5.81 10.03
CA ALA A 32 -6.97 5.70 10.94
C ALA A 32 -8.03 6.75 10.65
N GLY A 33 -9.30 6.40 10.86
CA GLY A 33 -10.43 7.29 10.61
C GLY A 33 -10.91 7.25 9.15
N THR A 34 -10.62 6.17 8.43
CA THR A 34 -11.08 5.99 7.04
C THR A 34 -12.58 5.75 7.02
N SER A 35 -13.34 6.43 6.18
CA SER A 35 -14.75 6.20 5.92
C SER A 35 -15.02 5.84 4.47
N LEU A 36 -15.69 4.72 4.25
CA LEU A 36 -16.00 4.18 2.94
C LEU A 36 -17.51 4.10 2.72
N THR A 37 -17.92 4.44 1.51
CA THR A 37 -19.28 4.30 1.03
C THR A 37 -19.31 3.33 -0.15
N TYR A 38 -20.16 2.33 -0.07
CA TYR A 38 -20.55 1.52 -1.23
C TYR A 38 -21.95 1.95 -1.69
N SER A 39 -22.12 2.12 -2.99
CA SER A 39 -23.42 2.42 -3.59
C SER A 39 -23.61 1.67 -4.90
N ASP A 40 -24.72 0.95 -5.01
CA ASP A 40 -25.20 0.40 -6.27
C ASP A 40 -26.28 1.33 -6.85
N PRO A 41 -26.07 1.92 -8.04
CA PRO A 41 -27.07 2.79 -8.66
C PRO A 41 -28.31 2.02 -9.16
N THR A 42 -28.24 0.69 -9.27
CA THR A 42 -29.37 -0.13 -9.70
C THR A 42 -30.35 -0.42 -8.56
N PRO A 43 -31.65 -0.13 -8.73
CA PRO A 43 -32.64 -0.32 -7.67
C PRO A 43 -32.80 -1.77 -7.20
N ASP A 44 -32.47 -2.73 -8.07
CA ASP A 44 -32.51 -4.18 -7.82
C ASP A 44 -31.15 -4.76 -7.41
N GLY A 45 -30.12 -3.92 -7.23
CA GLY A 45 -28.79 -4.34 -6.78
C GLY A 45 -28.09 -5.33 -7.71
N ALA A 46 -28.62 -5.58 -8.92
CA ALA A 46 -28.10 -6.52 -9.90
C ALA A 46 -27.14 -5.86 -10.90
N GLY A 47 -26.79 -4.60 -10.63
CA GLY A 47 -25.87 -3.80 -11.43
C GLY A 47 -24.43 -3.87 -10.94
N SER A 48 -23.69 -2.84 -11.33
CA SER A 48 -22.33 -2.61 -10.89
C SER A 48 -22.30 -1.47 -9.90
N GLY A 49 -21.89 -1.76 -8.68
CA GLY A 49 -21.70 -0.76 -7.63
C GLY A 49 -20.39 0.00 -7.80
N SER A 50 -20.30 1.08 -7.02
CA SER A 50 -19.06 1.80 -6.79
C SER A 50 -18.75 1.81 -5.30
N LEU A 51 -17.46 1.92 -5.00
CA LEU A 51 -16.98 2.21 -3.68
C LEU A 51 -16.16 3.49 -3.75
N THR A 52 -16.50 4.44 -2.89
CA THR A 52 -15.79 5.70 -2.76
C THR A 52 -15.44 5.97 -1.31
N ASP A 53 -14.55 6.91 -1.04
CA ASP A 53 -14.54 7.55 0.26
C ASP A 53 -15.87 8.33 0.47
N SER A 54 -16.28 8.49 1.72
CA SER A 54 -17.59 9.08 2.03
C SER A 54 -17.64 10.61 1.95
N GLY A 55 -16.52 11.27 1.63
CA GLY A 55 -16.34 12.71 1.66
C GLY A 55 -16.29 13.34 0.27
N THR A 56 -16.67 14.61 0.18
CA THR A 56 -16.36 15.45 -1.00
C THR A 56 -15.14 16.31 -0.71
N PRO A 57 -14.11 16.38 -1.58
CA PRO A 57 -13.60 15.35 -2.49
C PRO A 57 -12.56 14.42 -1.82
N THR A 58 -12.35 14.54 -0.51
CA THR A 58 -11.36 13.75 0.25
C THR A 58 -11.86 13.52 1.66
N ASP A 59 -11.70 12.31 2.19
CA ASP A 59 -12.08 11.98 3.56
C ASP A 59 -10.91 12.20 4.54
N ALA A 60 -11.18 12.85 5.66
CA ALA A 60 -10.16 13.26 6.61
C ALA A 60 -9.67 12.06 7.43
N LEU A 61 -8.35 11.87 7.47
CA LEU A 61 -7.73 10.86 8.32
C LEU A 61 -7.42 11.46 9.70
N SER A 62 -7.72 10.69 10.74
CA SER A 62 -7.36 11.06 12.12
C SER A 62 -5.86 10.94 12.38
N SER A 63 -5.19 9.95 11.77
CA SER A 63 -3.75 9.77 11.87
C SER A 63 -3.19 8.93 10.72
N LEU A 64 -1.90 9.13 10.48
CA LEU A 64 -1.09 8.35 9.56
C LEU A 64 0.21 7.95 10.24
N THR A 65 0.47 6.64 10.33
CA THR A 65 1.67 6.09 10.97
C THR A 65 2.50 5.35 9.92
N VAL A 66 3.79 5.68 9.83
CA VAL A 66 4.73 5.01 8.91
C VAL A 66 5.68 4.14 9.71
N VAL A 67 5.76 2.86 9.35
CA VAL A 67 6.58 1.85 10.01
C VAL A 67 7.50 1.20 8.97
N GLU A 68 8.76 0.99 9.33
CA GLU A 68 9.73 0.20 8.57
C GLU A 68 10.22 -0.97 9.42
N ASP A 69 9.98 -2.20 8.97
CA ASP A 69 10.42 -3.42 9.68
C ASP A 69 10.07 -3.40 11.18
N SER A 70 8.84 -3.00 11.51
CA SER A 70 8.32 -2.80 12.89
C SER A 70 8.89 -1.59 13.65
N ASN A 71 9.75 -0.77 13.06
CA ASN A 71 10.22 0.48 13.64
C ASN A 71 9.37 1.64 13.14
N THR A 72 8.72 2.38 14.04
CA THR A 72 7.98 3.59 13.68
C THR A 72 8.94 4.68 13.20
N LEU A 73 8.81 5.09 11.94
CA LEU A 73 9.56 6.19 11.34
C LEU A 73 8.95 7.54 11.73
N GLY A 74 7.62 7.60 11.81
CA GLY A 74 6.92 8.80 12.22
C GLY A 74 5.40 8.63 12.27
N VAL A 75 4.74 9.61 12.89
CA VAL A 75 3.29 9.70 13.01
C VAL A 75 2.85 11.12 12.67
N LEU A 76 1.85 11.23 11.81
CA LEU A 76 1.13 12.46 11.52
C LEU A 76 -0.26 12.37 12.14
N VAL A 77 -0.74 13.47 12.74
CA VAL A 77 -2.04 13.55 13.40
C VAL A 77 -2.76 14.84 12.99
N ASP A 78 -4.06 14.73 12.71
CA ASP A 78 -4.93 15.89 12.50
C ASP A 78 -5.12 16.63 13.85
N PRO A 79 -5.20 17.99 13.93
CA PRO A 79 -5.50 18.99 12.89
C PRO A 79 -4.32 19.56 12.08
N ALA A 80 -3.08 19.09 12.28
CA ALA A 80 -1.95 19.51 11.44
C ALA A 80 -0.85 18.42 11.43
N PRO A 81 -0.48 17.87 10.26
CA PRO A 81 -0.89 18.26 8.90
C PRO A 81 -2.33 17.87 8.55
N SER A 82 -2.93 18.50 7.53
CA SER A 82 -4.25 18.05 7.04
C SER A 82 -4.06 16.71 6.33
N LEU A 83 -4.61 15.64 6.89
CA LEU A 83 -4.50 14.30 6.33
C LEU A 83 -5.82 13.92 5.69
N ALA A 84 -5.77 13.47 4.44
CA ALA A 84 -6.96 12.95 3.77
C ALA A 84 -6.60 11.85 2.79
N TYR A 85 -7.61 11.14 2.30
CA TYR A 85 -7.46 10.23 1.18
C TYR A 85 -8.66 10.34 0.24
N ASP A 86 -8.43 9.95 -1.01
CA ASP A 86 -9.44 9.77 -2.05
C ASP A 86 -9.33 8.32 -2.52
N LEU A 87 -10.47 7.63 -2.62
CA LEU A 87 -10.55 6.27 -3.14
C LEU A 87 -11.73 6.20 -4.08
N GLU A 88 -11.50 5.71 -5.30
CA GLU A 88 -12.56 5.39 -6.23
C GLU A 88 -12.36 3.99 -6.80
N VAL A 89 -13.36 3.13 -6.65
CA VAL A 89 -13.43 1.81 -7.30
C VAL A 89 -14.79 1.69 -7.95
N THR A 90 -14.82 1.59 -9.27
CA THR A 90 -16.06 1.40 -10.05
C THR A 90 -16.22 -0.06 -10.46
N ASP A 91 -17.35 -0.36 -11.09
CA ASP A 91 -17.62 -1.66 -11.70
C ASP A 91 -17.57 -2.86 -10.71
N ILE A 92 -17.88 -2.62 -9.43
CA ILE A 92 -17.95 -3.67 -8.42
C ILE A 92 -19.17 -4.56 -8.70
N PRO A 93 -19.00 -5.88 -8.92
CA PRO A 93 -20.15 -6.76 -9.11
C PRO A 93 -21.09 -6.76 -7.91
N SER A 94 -22.38 -7.01 -8.14
CA SER A 94 -23.40 -7.15 -7.10
C SER A 94 -22.95 -8.03 -5.93
N ILE A 95 -23.05 -7.50 -4.71
CA ILE A 95 -22.65 -8.20 -3.50
C ILE A 95 -23.87 -8.91 -2.91
N GLU A 96 -23.95 -10.22 -3.05
CA GLU A 96 -25.02 -11.03 -2.43
C GLU A 96 -25.00 -10.89 -0.90
N LEU A 97 -26.18 -10.79 -0.29
CA LEU A 97 -26.33 -10.78 1.16
C LEU A 97 -26.03 -12.18 1.73
N PRO A 98 -24.93 -12.37 2.49
CA PRO A 98 -24.69 -13.65 3.13
C PRO A 98 -25.72 -13.91 4.24
N GLY A 99 -25.91 -15.20 4.52
CA GLY A 99 -26.62 -15.64 5.72
C GLY A 99 -25.93 -15.16 7.02
N PRO A 100 -26.60 -15.29 8.18
CA PRO A 100 -25.97 -14.98 9.47
C PRO A 100 -24.68 -15.80 9.67
N ASN A 101 -23.60 -15.14 10.10
CA ASN A 101 -22.24 -15.70 10.19
C ASN A 101 -21.63 -16.11 8.83
N GLY A 102 -22.10 -15.53 7.73
CA GLY A 102 -21.60 -15.80 6.39
C GLY A 102 -20.75 -14.67 5.82
N THR A 103 -20.07 -14.98 4.72
CA THR A 103 -19.23 -14.06 3.96
C THR A 103 -19.51 -14.22 2.47
N THR A 104 -19.59 -13.10 1.76
CA THR A 104 -19.60 -13.03 0.29
C THR A 104 -18.36 -12.27 -0.14
N ALA A 105 -17.76 -12.65 -1.27
CA ALA A 105 -16.65 -11.91 -1.86
C ALA A 105 -16.90 -11.73 -3.35
N VAL A 106 -16.59 -10.54 -3.85
CA VAL A 106 -16.63 -10.20 -5.29
C VAL A 106 -15.31 -9.56 -5.68
N THR A 107 -14.94 -9.69 -6.94
CA THR A 107 -13.72 -9.07 -7.48
C THR A 107 -14.12 -8.07 -8.54
N ALA A 108 -13.82 -6.79 -8.29
CA ALA A 108 -13.95 -5.73 -9.27
C ALA A 108 -12.82 -5.82 -10.30
N PRO A 109 -13.08 -5.46 -11.58
CA PRO A 109 -12.05 -5.38 -12.61
C PRO A 109 -11.05 -4.25 -12.31
N ALA A 110 -9.98 -4.18 -13.10
CA ALA A 110 -9.03 -3.07 -13.05
C ALA A 110 -9.70 -1.74 -13.44
N GLY A 111 -9.34 -0.66 -12.75
CA GLY A 111 -9.86 0.68 -13.05
C GLY A 111 -10.13 1.58 -11.85
N GLY A 112 -9.68 1.22 -10.64
CA GLY A 112 -9.80 2.09 -9.47
C GLY A 112 -8.57 3.00 -9.27
N SER A 113 -8.72 4.01 -8.42
CA SER A 113 -7.65 4.91 -7.99
C SER A 113 -7.62 5.04 -6.47
N PHE A 114 -6.44 5.26 -5.92
CA PHE A 114 -6.26 5.68 -4.54
C PHE A 114 -5.27 6.83 -4.47
N GLU A 115 -5.59 7.88 -3.73
CA GLU A 115 -4.70 9.00 -3.46
C GLU A 115 -4.64 9.28 -1.96
N LEU A 116 -3.42 9.34 -1.41
CA LEU A 116 -3.15 9.84 -0.07
C LEU A 116 -2.74 11.31 -0.16
N LEU A 117 -3.43 12.17 0.58
CA LEU A 117 -3.15 13.59 0.64
C LEU A 117 -2.56 13.99 1.99
N VAL A 118 -1.45 14.72 1.96
CA VAL A 118 -0.81 15.32 3.13
C VAL A 118 -0.65 16.80 2.86
N ASP A 119 -1.19 17.64 3.76
CA ASP A 119 -1.25 19.09 3.59
C ASP A 119 -1.89 19.52 2.25
N GLY A 120 -2.89 18.75 1.80
CA GLY A 120 -3.63 18.99 0.56
C GLY A 120 -2.84 18.67 -0.72
N SER A 121 -1.64 18.12 -0.61
CA SER A 121 -0.83 17.67 -1.74
C SER A 121 -0.81 16.15 -1.84
N SER A 122 -0.71 15.63 -3.07
CA SER A 122 -0.59 14.20 -3.36
C SER A 122 0.71 13.64 -2.78
N ALA A 123 0.61 12.84 -1.71
CA ALA A 123 1.75 12.14 -1.11
C ALA A 123 1.96 10.76 -1.73
N LEU A 124 0.89 10.12 -2.21
CA LEU A 124 0.93 8.84 -2.89
C LEU A 124 -0.29 8.70 -3.79
N ALA A 125 -0.10 8.46 -5.09
CA ALA A 125 -1.18 8.12 -6.00
C ALA A 125 -0.93 6.73 -6.60
N LEU A 126 -1.97 5.89 -6.56
CA LEU A 126 -1.92 4.49 -6.95
C LEU A 126 -3.03 4.20 -7.98
N ASP A 127 -2.66 3.50 -9.04
CA ASP A 127 -3.62 2.90 -9.96
C ASP A 127 -3.93 1.47 -9.50
N LEU A 128 -5.21 1.16 -9.27
CA LEU A 128 -5.65 -0.13 -8.74
C LEU A 128 -5.99 -1.09 -9.89
N GLU A 129 -5.43 -2.31 -9.84
CA GLU A 129 -5.85 -3.40 -10.72
C GLU A 129 -7.13 -4.05 -10.17
N SER A 130 -7.16 -5.38 -9.99
CA SER A 130 -8.31 -6.06 -9.44
C SER A 130 -8.48 -5.75 -7.96
N VAL A 131 -9.70 -5.39 -7.56
CA VAL A 131 -10.05 -5.13 -6.15
C VAL A 131 -10.93 -6.25 -5.63
N ASN A 132 -10.46 -6.99 -4.62
CA ASN A 132 -11.30 -7.95 -3.91
C ASN A 132 -12.12 -7.21 -2.84
N VAL A 133 -13.44 -7.40 -2.86
CA VAL A 133 -14.38 -6.80 -1.92
C VAL A 133 -15.04 -7.93 -1.14
N VAL A 134 -14.80 -7.95 0.16
CA VAL A 134 -15.34 -8.96 1.07
C VAL A 134 -16.44 -8.33 1.93
N TYR A 135 -17.59 -8.98 2.01
CA TYR A 135 -18.70 -8.59 2.86
C TYR A 135 -18.99 -9.70 3.85
N SER A 136 -18.90 -9.42 5.14
CA SER A 136 -19.19 -10.40 6.19
C SER A 136 -20.38 -9.97 7.04
N ARG A 137 -21.17 -10.95 7.49
CA ARG A 137 -22.32 -10.73 8.37
C ARG A 137 -22.15 -11.52 9.65
N VAL A 138 -21.99 -10.84 10.78
CA VAL A 138 -21.77 -11.50 12.08
C VAL A 138 -23.07 -12.02 12.67
N ASN A 139 -24.18 -11.30 12.58
CA ASN A 139 -25.48 -11.86 12.99
C ASN A 139 -26.64 -11.26 12.20
N SER A 140 -27.88 -11.57 12.60
CA SER A 140 -29.08 -11.10 11.90
C SER A 140 -29.27 -9.58 11.94
N SER A 141 -28.70 -8.91 12.96
CA SER A 141 -28.98 -7.50 13.31
C SER A 141 -27.74 -6.60 13.33
N PHE A 142 -26.54 -7.19 13.38
CA PHE A 142 -25.25 -6.51 13.31
C PHE A 142 -24.47 -7.08 12.14
N PHE A 143 -23.99 -6.18 11.29
CA PHE A 143 -23.17 -6.49 10.13
C PHE A 143 -21.76 -5.99 10.44
N ASP A 144 -20.76 -6.86 10.30
CA ASP A 144 -19.35 -6.48 10.40
C ASP A 144 -18.77 -6.62 9.00
N ILE A 145 -18.80 -5.52 8.26
CA ILE A 145 -18.51 -5.54 6.83
C ILE A 145 -17.04 -5.25 6.68
N ARG A 146 -16.24 -6.30 6.84
CA ARG A 146 -14.81 -6.22 6.57
C ARG A 146 -14.57 -6.22 5.06
N PHE A 147 -14.53 -5.02 4.47
CA PHE A 147 -13.98 -4.87 3.13
C PHE A 147 -12.49 -5.09 3.16
N MET A 148 -12.04 -6.33 2.99
CA MET A 148 -10.63 -6.61 2.82
C MET A 148 -10.24 -6.33 1.37
N PHE A 149 -9.79 -5.10 1.13
CA PHE A 149 -9.13 -4.75 -0.12
C PHE A 149 -7.84 -5.55 -0.19
N VAL A 150 -7.72 -6.35 -1.23
CA VAL A 150 -6.43 -6.90 -1.64
C VAL A 150 -6.30 -6.52 -3.10
N GLY A 151 -5.98 -5.24 -3.31
CA GLY A 151 -5.58 -4.76 -4.62
C GLY A 151 -4.10 -5.06 -4.82
N THR A 152 -3.75 -5.70 -5.92
CA THR A 152 -2.43 -5.44 -6.51
C THR A 152 -2.51 -4.06 -7.14
N VAL A 153 -1.69 -3.15 -6.65
CA VAL A 153 -1.50 -1.86 -7.32
C VAL A 153 -0.77 -2.14 -8.63
N GLY A 154 -1.33 -1.65 -9.73
CA GLY A 154 -0.79 -1.86 -11.06
C GLY A 154 0.41 -0.95 -11.34
N ALA A 155 0.39 0.25 -10.75
CA ALA A 155 1.50 1.18 -10.81
C ALA A 155 1.44 2.21 -9.67
N ILE A 156 2.60 2.67 -9.22
CA ILE A 156 2.72 3.92 -8.45
C ILE A 156 2.77 5.10 -9.42
N SER A 157 1.70 5.90 -9.47
CA SER A 157 1.56 7.05 -10.38
C SER A 157 2.40 8.25 -9.91
N SER A 158 2.43 8.50 -8.61
CA SER A 158 3.29 9.49 -7.97
C SER A 158 3.58 9.10 -6.52
N GLN A 159 4.71 9.55 -5.98
CA GLN A 159 5.00 9.44 -4.56
C GLN A 159 5.85 10.62 -4.08
N ASP A 160 5.43 11.22 -2.98
CA ASP A 160 6.17 12.19 -2.16
C ASP A 160 5.82 11.94 -0.68
N LEU A 161 6.19 10.74 -0.22
CA LEU A 161 5.78 10.27 1.09
C LEU A 161 6.50 11.02 2.22
N PRO A 162 5.82 11.27 3.36
CA PRO A 162 6.44 11.85 4.54
C PRO A 162 7.68 11.07 5.01
N PHE A 163 8.57 11.75 5.71
CA PHE A 163 9.81 11.17 6.26
C PHE A 163 10.82 10.69 5.20
N GLY A 164 10.62 11.05 3.93
CA GLY A 164 11.54 10.72 2.84
C GLY A 164 11.56 9.24 2.47
N VAL A 165 10.50 8.50 2.83
CA VAL A 165 10.38 7.08 2.47
C VAL A 165 9.98 6.94 1.00
N GLN A 166 10.39 5.84 0.39
CA GLN A 166 9.92 5.46 -0.94
C GLN A 166 9.49 3.99 -0.92
N ILE A 167 8.31 3.73 -1.46
CA ILE A 167 7.76 2.38 -1.59
C ILE A 167 7.90 1.90 -3.04
N GLY A 168 8.10 0.60 -3.19
CA GLY A 168 8.27 -0.09 -4.46
C GLY A 168 7.03 -0.87 -4.85
N GLU A 169 7.15 -1.69 -5.89
CA GLU A 169 6.10 -2.61 -6.31
C GLU A 169 6.50 -4.05 -5.93
N PRO A 170 5.55 -4.90 -5.49
CA PRO A 170 4.10 -4.65 -5.43
C PRO A 170 3.67 -3.84 -4.20
N VAL A 171 2.59 -3.07 -4.34
CA VAL A 171 1.91 -2.40 -3.22
C VAL A 171 0.59 -3.12 -2.92
N SER A 172 0.33 -3.36 -1.64
CA SER A 172 -0.93 -3.89 -1.11
C SER A 172 -1.66 -2.79 -0.36
N LEU A 173 -2.90 -2.52 -0.72
CA LEU A 173 -3.79 -1.60 -0.01
C LEU A 173 -4.95 -2.39 0.60
N THR A 174 -5.12 -2.28 1.92
CA THR A 174 -6.15 -2.97 2.70
C THR A 174 -6.91 -1.99 3.56
N PHE A 175 -8.23 -1.96 3.48
CA PHE A 175 -9.06 -1.29 4.50
C PHE A 175 -9.76 -2.32 5.39
N ASN A 176 -10.23 -1.86 6.54
CA ASN A 176 -11.09 -2.60 7.43
C ASN A 176 -12.04 -1.59 8.05
N VAL A 177 -13.29 -1.62 7.60
CA VAL A 177 -14.32 -0.67 8.04
C VAL A 177 -15.43 -1.41 8.76
N GLN A 178 -16.04 -0.74 9.73
CA GLN A 178 -17.21 -1.21 10.44
C GLN A 178 -18.39 -0.31 10.11
N GLN A 179 -19.56 -0.92 10.05
CA GLN A 179 -20.79 -0.22 9.70
C GLN A 179 -21.06 0.96 10.62
N THR A 180 -21.40 2.11 10.04
CA THR A 180 -21.84 3.30 10.79
C THR A 180 -23.33 3.60 10.58
N ALA A 181 -23.90 3.19 9.44
CA ALA A 181 -25.32 3.32 9.12
C ALA A 181 -25.91 1.98 8.66
N THR A 182 -27.21 1.76 8.87
CA THR A 182 -27.89 0.53 8.42
C THR A 182 -27.73 0.35 6.91
N PRO A 183 -27.12 -0.75 6.42
CA PRO A 183 -27.00 -0.98 5.00
C PRO A 183 -28.37 -1.16 4.36
N THR A 184 -28.55 -0.64 3.15
CA THR A 184 -29.75 -0.92 2.36
C THR A 184 -29.51 -2.12 1.46
N ASN A 185 -30.58 -2.85 1.17
CA ASN A 185 -30.59 -4.00 0.29
C ASN A 185 -31.97 -4.19 -0.34
N ASP A 186 -32.04 -4.97 -1.41
CA ASP A 186 -33.27 -5.31 -2.13
C ASP A 186 -33.87 -6.66 -1.69
N GLY A 187 -33.24 -7.33 -0.72
CA GLY A 187 -33.56 -8.69 -0.27
C GLY A 187 -32.61 -9.78 -0.79
N THR A 188 -31.80 -9.49 -1.81
CA THR A 188 -30.82 -10.43 -2.40
C THR A 188 -29.41 -9.84 -2.37
N TYR A 189 -29.26 -8.57 -2.73
CA TYR A 189 -28.00 -7.86 -2.90
C TYR A 189 -27.91 -6.63 -2.00
N LEU A 190 -26.68 -6.29 -1.61
CA LEU A 190 -26.37 -5.03 -0.95
C LEU A 190 -26.51 -3.88 -1.96
N THR A 191 -27.27 -2.83 -1.59
CA THR A 191 -27.44 -1.64 -2.44
C THR A 191 -26.73 -0.39 -1.90
N SER A 192 -26.58 -0.26 -0.58
CA SER A 192 -25.74 0.79 0.00
C SER A 192 -25.15 0.38 1.33
N TYR A 193 -23.95 0.91 1.61
CA TYR A 193 -23.26 0.75 2.88
C TYR A 193 -22.41 1.98 3.17
N VAL A 194 -22.33 2.36 4.44
CA VAL A 194 -21.41 3.38 4.94
C VAL A 194 -20.76 2.84 6.21
N GLY A 195 -19.43 2.98 6.31
CA GLY A 195 -18.69 2.51 7.47
C GLY A 195 -17.34 3.19 7.66
N ASN A 196 -16.85 3.16 8.91
CA ASN A 196 -15.60 3.79 9.32
C ASN A 196 -14.61 2.75 9.86
N GLY A 197 -13.32 3.00 9.74
CA GLY A 197 -12.29 2.13 10.31
C GLY A 197 -10.86 2.56 10.00
N THR A 198 -10.07 1.62 9.52
CA THR A 198 -8.62 1.79 9.29
C THR A 198 -8.22 1.32 7.90
N GLY A 199 -7.18 1.90 7.33
CA GLY A 199 -6.50 1.45 6.12
C GLY A 199 -5.03 1.13 6.39
N VAL A 200 -4.44 0.26 5.57
CA VAL A 200 -3.04 -0.12 5.62
C VAL A 200 -2.51 -0.23 4.20
N ILE A 201 -1.40 0.44 3.92
CA ILE A 201 -0.62 0.29 2.69
C ILE A 201 0.67 -0.45 3.07
N SER A 202 0.98 -1.54 2.38
CA SER A 202 2.20 -2.32 2.61
C SER A 202 2.94 -2.54 1.31
N SER A 203 4.25 -2.34 1.32
CA SER A 203 5.11 -2.50 0.15
C SER A 203 6.57 -2.72 0.54
N GLU A 204 7.36 -3.29 -0.38
CA GLU A 204 8.82 -3.34 -0.27
C GLU A 204 9.43 -1.94 -0.40
N ARG A 205 10.43 -1.62 0.42
CA ARG A 205 11.19 -0.38 0.32
C ARG A 205 12.06 -0.36 -0.94
N VAL A 206 12.04 0.75 -1.67
CA VAL A 206 13.02 0.98 -2.74
C VAL A 206 14.40 1.25 -2.12
N PRO A 207 15.45 0.47 -2.45
CA PRO A 207 16.79 0.72 -1.93
C PRO A 207 17.28 2.13 -2.27
N GLU A 208 17.84 2.84 -1.28
CA GLU A 208 18.36 4.19 -1.52
C GLU A 208 19.48 4.18 -2.59
N PRO A 209 19.52 5.18 -3.49
CA PRO A 209 20.53 5.28 -4.55
C PRO A 209 21.99 5.27 -4.03
N SER A 210 22.19 5.68 -2.78
CA SER A 210 23.49 5.66 -2.10
C SER A 210 24.12 4.26 -2.07
N SER A 211 23.29 3.21 -1.99
CA SER A 211 23.73 1.80 -2.04
C SER A 211 24.32 1.44 -3.40
N LEU A 212 23.70 1.91 -4.48
CA LEU A 212 24.22 1.71 -5.85
C LEU A 212 25.51 2.50 -6.07
N LEU A 213 25.58 3.71 -5.51
CA LEU A 213 26.76 4.56 -5.60
C LEU A 213 27.95 3.93 -4.85
N LEU A 214 27.71 3.31 -3.69
CA LEU A 214 28.75 2.60 -2.94
C LEU A 214 29.29 1.39 -3.73
N ILE A 215 28.42 0.59 -4.35
CA ILE A 215 28.82 -0.50 -5.24
C ILE A 215 29.64 0.04 -6.44
N GLY A 216 29.19 1.15 -7.02
CA GLY A 216 29.90 1.86 -8.08
C GLY A 216 31.31 2.32 -7.65
N MET A 217 31.45 2.93 -6.49
CA MET A 217 32.76 3.37 -6.00
C MET A 217 33.68 2.20 -5.64
N CYS A 218 33.15 1.13 -5.03
CA CYS A 218 33.91 -0.07 -4.72
C CYS A 218 34.44 -0.75 -5.99
N SER A 219 33.63 -0.82 -7.06
CA SER A 219 34.06 -1.40 -8.33
C SER A 219 35.12 -0.56 -9.04
N VAL A 220 35.01 0.77 -9.04
CA VAL A 220 36.03 1.68 -9.61
C VAL A 220 37.33 1.63 -8.81
N ALA A 221 37.26 1.62 -7.47
CA ALA A 221 38.44 1.49 -6.62
C ALA A 221 39.16 0.15 -6.86
N GLY A 222 38.42 -0.95 -7.01
CA GLY A 222 38.98 -2.25 -7.39
C GLY A 222 39.71 -2.24 -8.74
N LEU A 223 39.13 -1.55 -9.74
CA LEU A 223 39.76 -1.37 -11.06
C LEU A 223 41.03 -0.51 -11.02
N ALA A 224 41.07 0.53 -10.16
CA ALA A 224 42.25 1.37 -10.00
C ALA A 224 43.43 0.59 -9.37
N ILE A 225 43.15 -0.25 -8.36
CA ILE A 225 44.17 -1.08 -7.69
C ILE A 225 44.77 -2.11 -8.68
N THR A 226 43.92 -2.76 -9.49
CA THR A 226 44.39 -3.75 -10.49
C THR A 226 45.21 -3.13 -11.62
N ARG A 227 44.93 -1.88 -12.03
CA ARG A 227 45.74 -1.15 -13.02
C ARG A 227 47.09 -0.68 -12.48
N GLY A 228 47.15 -0.24 -11.22
CA GLY A 228 48.41 0.14 -10.56
C GLY A 228 49.42 -1.00 -10.48
N LEU A 229 48.94 -2.23 -10.21
CA LEU A 229 49.76 -3.45 -10.15
C LEU A 229 50.40 -3.85 -11.49
N LYS A 230 49.87 -3.44 -12.64
CA LYS A 230 50.47 -3.75 -13.97
C LYS A 230 51.61 -2.82 -14.37
N ARG A 231 51.80 -1.70 -13.67
CA ARG A 231 52.82 -0.68 -14.01
C ARG A 231 54.08 -0.74 -13.14
N SER A 232 54.13 -1.63 -12.15
CA SER A 232 55.31 -1.89 -11.31
C SER A 232 55.95 -3.23 -11.64
#